data_AF-A0AA95I0X9-F1
#
_entry.id   AF-A0AA95I0X9-F1
#
_cell.length_a   1.000
_cell.length_b   1.000
_cell.length_c   1.000
_cell.angle_alpha   90.00
_cell.angle_beta   90.00
_cell.angle_gamma   90.00
#
_symmetry.space_group_name_H-M   'P 1'
#
loop_
_entity.id
_entity.type
_entity.pdbx_description
1 polymer ?
#
loop_
_entity_poly.entity_id
_entity_poly.type
_entity_poly.pdbx_seq_one_letter_code
_entity_poly.pdbx_strand_id
1 'polypeptide(L)'
;MEQTIQIETGKSIRFENVASYRARMKQSEIDHRLGQFVAVLKGSGAKRNGPMISATFAIDHDSEEQVLDMEFMFPVDRPLDLPEPYGFKPMFQLVNAVHTRYAGDPEGLDRVFTELVDYIHRNKMIQVSTGYTLSIQPPAGAEPCFDVYIVVNESIL
;
A
#
# COMPACT_ATOMS: atom_id res chain seq x y z
N MET A 1 -14.34 -10.24 21.08
CA MET A 1 -13.65 -9.01 21.53
C MET A 1 -13.33 -8.21 20.29
N GLU A 2 -13.87 -6.99 20.16
CA GLU A 2 -13.45 -6.08 19.10
C GLU A 2 -12.00 -5.66 19.37
N GLN A 3 -11.08 -6.01 18.46
CA GLN A 3 -9.73 -5.44 18.51
C GLN A 3 -9.86 -3.95 18.24
N THR A 4 -9.52 -3.12 19.23
CA THR A 4 -9.39 -1.67 19.04
C THR A 4 -8.05 -1.41 18.37
N ILE A 5 -8.05 -0.92 17.13
CA ILE A 5 -6.80 -0.51 16.47
C ILE A 5 -6.27 0.78 17.11
N GLN A 6 -4.95 0.89 17.23
CA GLN A 6 -4.30 2.11 17.70
C GLN A 6 -4.03 3.04 16.51
N ILE A 7 -4.71 4.19 16.47
CA ILE A 7 -4.59 5.17 15.39
C ILE A 7 -3.65 6.30 15.81
N GLU A 8 -2.68 6.61 14.95
CA GLU A 8 -1.72 7.70 15.09
C GLU A 8 -1.91 8.73 13.97
N THR A 9 -1.62 10.01 14.23
CA THR A 9 -1.73 11.10 13.24
C THR A 9 -0.37 11.76 12.98
N GLY A 10 -0.26 12.52 11.89
CA GLY A 10 0.97 13.23 11.53
C GLY A 10 2.13 12.34 11.07
N LYS A 11 1.87 11.06 10.78
CA LYS A 11 2.91 10.13 10.34
C LYS A 11 3.38 10.45 8.93
N SER A 12 4.69 10.30 8.72
CA SER A 12 5.31 10.51 7.41
C SER A 12 6.27 9.38 7.10
N ILE A 13 6.27 8.92 5.85
CA ILE A 13 7.18 7.89 5.35
C ILE A 13 7.77 8.34 4.01
N ARG A 14 8.99 7.88 3.72
CA ARG A 14 9.71 8.23 2.51
C ARG A 14 10.54 7.05 2.04
N PHE A 15 10.45 6.75 0.74
CA PHE A 15 11.26 5.75 0.07
C PHE A 15 11.84 6.34 -1.21
N GLU A 16 13.14 6.13 -1.41
CA GLU A 16 13.84 6.50 -2.63
C GLU A 16 13.95 5.30 -3.55
N ASN A 17 14.10 5.55 -4.86
CA ASN A 17 14.24 4.52 -5.89
C ASN A 17 13.14 3.45 -5.81
N VAL A 18 11.92 3.79 -6.19
CA VAL A 18 10.76 2.91 -6.05
C VAL A 18 10.36 2.38 -7.42
N ALA A 19 10.48 1.08 -7.63
CA ALA A 19 9.86 0.42 -8.77
C ALA A 19 8.36 0.31 -8.53
N SER A 20 7.53 0.58 -9.54
CA SER A 20 6.07 0.56 -9.46
C SER A 20 5.44 -0.25 -10.58
N TYR A 21 4.32 -0.89 -10.30
CA TYR A 21 3.45 -1.54 -11.28
C TYR A 21 2.01 -1.19 -10.95
N ARG A 22 1.35 -0.41 -11.81
CA ARG A 22 -0.07 -0.09 -11.66
C ARG A 22 -0.86 -0.63 -12.85
N ALA A 23 -1.91 -1.37 -12.56
CA ALA A 23 -2.82 -1.88 -13.59
C ALA A 23 -4.20 -2.16 -13.01
N ARG A 24 -5.19 -2.18 -13.89
CA ARG A 24 -6.49 -2.81 -13.62
C ARG A 24 -6.36 -4.30 -13.81
N MET A 25 -6.67 -5.08 -12.79
CA MET A 25 -6.58 -6.53 -12.83
C MET A 25 -7.69 -7.18 -12.03
N LYS A 26 -8.06 -8.40 -12.40
CA LYS A 26 -8.99 -9.21 -11.63
C LYS A 26 -8.35 -9.67 -10.33
N GLN A 27 -9.17 -9.91 -9.31
CA GLN A 27 -8.67 -10.41 -8.04
C GLN A 27 -7.86 -11.72 -8.20
N SER A 28 -8.31 -12.65 -9.06
CA SER A 28 -7.59 -13.89 -9.35
C SER A 28 -6.25 -13.71 -10.09
N GLU A 29 -6.01 -12.55 -10.72
CA GLU A 29 -4.79 -12.29 -11.47
C GLU A 29 -3.68 -11.65 -10.62
N ILE A 30 -4.01 -11.12 -9.44
CA ILE A 30 -3.09 -10.33 -8.61
C ILE A 30 -1.77 -11.05 -8.36
N ASP A 31 -1.83 -12.27 -7.83
CA ASP A 31 -0.62 -13.03 -7.46
C ASP A 31 0.26 -13.33 -8.68
N HIS A 32 -0.37 -13.66 -9.81
CA HIS A 32 0.36 -13.92 -11.05
C HIS A 32 1.08 -12.66 -11.55
N ARG A 33 0.38 -11.52 -11.59
CA ARG A 33 0.93 -10.24 -12.05
C ARG A 33 2.03 -9.74 -11.11
N LEU A 34 1.82 -9.85 -9.80
CA LEU A 34 2.83 -9.50 -8.80
C LEU A 34 4.07 -10.39 -8.94
N GLY A 35 3.89 -11.69 -9.17
CA GLY A 35 4.97 -12.64 -9.44
C GLY A 35 5.82 -12.26 -10.66
N GLN A 36 5.18 -11.83 -11.75
CA GLN A 36 5.87 -11.33 -12.94
C GLN A 36 6.69 -10.07 -12.64
N PHE A 37 6.13 -9.12 -11.89
CA PHE A 37 6.83 -7.91 -11.50
C PHE A 37 8.07 -8.22 -10.63
N VAL A 38 7.91 -9.10 -9.64
CA VAL A 38 9.02 -9.55 -8.78
C VAL A 38 10.11 -10.26 -9.60
N ALA A 39 9.75 -11.05 -10.61
CA ALA A 39 10.72 -11.70 -11.50
C ALA A 39 11.53 -10.68 -12.31
N VAL A 40 10.90 -9.62 -12.82
CA VAL A 40 11.60 -8.53 -13.52
C VAL A 40 12.58 -7.81 -12.59
N LEU A 41 12.16 -7.50 -11.35
CA LEU A 41 13.05 -6.88 -10.37
C LEU A 41 14.25 -7.78 -10.03
N LYS A 42 14.03 -9.09 -9.85
CA LYS A 42 15.13 -10.05 -9.66
C LYS A 42 16.07 -10.09 -10.86
N GLY A 43 15.53 -10.11 -12.09
CA GLY A 43 16.31 -10.10 -13.32
C GLY A 43 17.16 -8.85 -13.51
N SER A 44 16.72 -7.71 -12.96
CA SER A 44 17.49 -6.46 -12.98
C SER A 44 18.75 -6.50 -12.11
N GLY A 45 18.82 -7.42 -11.14
CA GLY A 45 19.89 -7.50 -10.13
C GLY A 45 19.82 -6.43 -9.04
N ALA A 46 18.77 -5.61 -8.98
CA ALA A 46 18.54 -4.71 -7.85
C ALA A 46 18.12 -5.45 -6.58
N LYS A 47 18.47 -4.89 -5.42
CA LYS A 47 18.09 -5.41 -4.12
C LYS A 47 16.91 -4.61 -3.58
N ARG A 48 15.98 -5.31 -2.94
CA ARG A 48 14.92 -4.64 -2.17
C ARG A 48 15.52 -3.85 -1.03
N ASN A 49 15.05 -2.63 -0.85
CA ASN A 49 15.48 -1.70 0.19
C ASN A 49 14.27 -1.16 0.99
N GLY A 50 13.31 -2.03 1.29
CA GLY A 50 12.09 -1.66 2.01
C GLY A 50 10.95 -2.66 1.90
N PRO A 51 9.82 -2.37 2.58
CA PRO A 51 8.61 -3.18 2.51
C PRO A 51 7.99 -3.14 1.12
N MET A 52 7.09 -4.08 0.84
CA MET A 52 6.20 -3.94 -0.32
C MET A 52 5.17 -2.88 0.04
N ILE A 53 4.89 -1.97 -0.89
CA ILE A 53 3.86 -0.96 -0.74
C ILE A 53 2.76 -1.29 -1.76
N SER A 54 1.50 -1.23 -1.35
CA SER A 54 0.37 -1.33 -2.27
C SER A 54 -0.68 -0.27 -2.01
N ALA A 55 -1.47 0.03 -3.04
CA ALA A 55 -2.62 0.91 -2.96
C ALA A 55 -3.71 0.46 -3.95
N THR A 56 -4.97 0.55 -3.54
CA THR A 56 -6.13 0.32 -4.40
C THR A 56 -6.80 1.66 -4.69
N PHE A 57 -6.93 2.03 -5.96
CA PHE A 57 -7.49 3.32 -6.37
C PHE A 57 -8.98 3.22 -6.75
N ALA A 58 -9.41 2.07 -7.25
CA ALA A 58 -10.79 1.82 -7.62
C ALA A 58 -11.10 0.32 -7.55
N ILE A 59 -12.37 0.02 -7.26
CA ILE A 59 -12.94 -1.32 -7.26
C ILE A 59 -14.18 -1.27 -8.15
N ASP A 60 -14.16 -2.02 -9.25
CA ASP A 60 -15.30 -2.16 -10.15
C ASP A 60 -16.03 -3.48 -9.82
N HIS A 61 -17.30 -3.37 -9.43
CA HIS A 61 -18.17 -4.49 -9.04
C HIS A 61 -19.11 -4.97 -10.16
N ASP A 62 -19.00 -4.41 -11.36
CA ASP A 62 -19.95 -4.61 -12.47
C ASP A 62 -19.76 -5.95 -13.22
N SER A 63 -18.80 -6.78 -12.81
CA SER A 63 -18.52 -8.10 -13.38
C SER A 63 -18.68 -9.23 -12.34
N GLU A 64 -18.78 -10.48 -12.82
CA GLU A 64 -18.83 -11.69 -11.97
C GLU A 64 -17.64 -11.79 -10.99
N GLU A 65 -16.54 -11.10 -11.30
CA GLU A 65 -15.34 -11.00 -10.50
C GLU A 65 -14.95 -9.53 -10.32
N GLN A 66 -14.43 -9.16 -9.15
CA GLN A 66 -14.00 -7.79 -8.88
C GLN A 66 -12.76 -7.42 -9.70
N VAL A 67 -12.80 -6.25 -10.35
CA VAL A 67 -11.65 -5.66 -11.04
C VAL A 67 -11.12 -4.51 -10.20
N LEU A 68 -9.82 -4.54 -9.91
CA LEU A 68 -9.15 -3.64 -8.99
C LEU A 68 -8.10 -2.82 -9.75
N ASP A 69 -8.17 -1.49 -9.66
CA ASP A 69 -7.06 -0.61 -10.07
C ASP A 69 -6.07 -0.53 -8.92
N MET A 70 -4.99 -1.31 -9.01
CA MET A 70 -4.01 -1.45 -7.93
C MET A 70 -2.62 -1.06 -8.40
N GLU A 71 -1.86 -0.46 -7.49
CA GLU A 71 -0.44 -0.22 -7.63
C GLU A 71 0.36 -1.03 -6.62
N PHE A 72 1.39 -1.73 -7.09
CA PHE A 72 2.42 -2.36 -6.28
C PHE A 72 3.72 -1.59 -6.41
N MET A 73 4.44 -1.42 -5.32
CA MET A 73 5.66 -0.65 -5.25
C MET A 73 6.71 -1.36 -4.41
N PHE A 74 7.95 -1.35 -4.90
CA PHE A 74 9.11 -1.91 -4.20
C PHE A 74 10.22 -0.87 -4.17
N PRO A 75 10.59 -0.35 -2.98
CA PRO A 75 11.83 0.38 -2.80
C PRO A 75 13.03 -0.52 -3.13
N VAL A 76 13.96 -0.01 -3.92
CA VAL A 76 15.18 -0.70 -4.35
C VAL A 76 16.43 0.11 -4.03
N ASP A 77 17.59 -0.51 -4.11
CA ASP A 77 18.88 0.08 -3.75
C ASP A 77 19.46 1.07 -4.79
N ARG A 78 18.86 1.16 -5.98
CA ARG A 78 19.34 2.03 -7.07
C ARG A 78 18.25 2.36 -8.10
N PRO A 79 18.45 3.39 -8.93
CA PRO A 79 17.62 3.62 -10.10
C PRO A 79 17.58 2.43 -11.06
N LEU A 80 16.43 2.24 -11.69
CA LEU A 80 16.18 1.17 -12.66
C LEU A 80 15.56 1.74 -13.92
N ASP A 81 15.99 1.23 -15.06
CA ASP A 81 15.25 1.30 -16.31
C ASP A 81 14.39 0.05 -16.39
N LEU A 82 13.07 0.22 -16.41
CA LEU A 82 12.11 -0.87 -16.33
C LEU A 82 11.28 -0.88 -17.63
N PRO A 83 11.07 -2.06 -18.24
CA PRO A 83 10.23 -2.15 -19.42
C PRO A 83 8.77 -1.87 -19.07
N GLU A 84 8.00 -1.36 -20.02
CA GLU A 84 6.54 -1.30 -19.86
C GLU A 84 5.96 -2.69 -19.53
N PRO A 85 4.94 -2.78 -18.67
CA PRO A 85 4.19 -1.69 -18.03
C PRO A 85 4.78 -1.22 -16.67
N TYR A 86 6.00 -1.62 -16.33
CA TYR A 86 6.63 -1.28 -15.06
C TYR A 86 7.21 0.13 -15.10
N GLY A 87 7.07 0.86 -14.01
CA GLY A 87 7.54 2.24 -13.86
C GLY A 87 8.59 2.38 -12.78
N PHE A 88 9.35 3.47 -12.85
CA PHE A 88 10.30 3.87 -11.81
C PHE A 88 9.93 5.25 -11.27
N LYS A 89 9.88 5.37 -9.95
CA LYS A 89 9.65 6.62 -9.23
C LYS A 89 10.92 6.96 -8.42
N PRO A 90 11.56 8.12 -8.65
CA PRO A 90 12.72 8.53 -7.85
C PRO A 90 12.40 8.61 -6.35
N MET A 91 11.15 8.94 -6.01
CA MET A 91 10.66 9.14 -4.65
C MET A 91 9.21 8.66 -4.53
N PHE A 92 8.90 8.03 -3.41
CA PHE A 92 7.54 7.88 -2.90
C PHE A 92 7.51 8.44 -1.46
N GLN A 93 6.55 9.31 -1.18
CA GLN A 93 6.43 9.95 0.12
C GLN A 93 4.96 10.13 0.50
N LEU A 94 4.63 9.78 1.74
CA LEU A 94 3.39 10.19 2.39
C LEU A 94 3.76 11.16 3.51
N VAL A 95 3.05 12.28 3.59
CA VAL A 95 3.25 13.33 4.61
C VAL A 95 1.93 13.58 5.29
N ASN A 96 1.94 13.74 6.62
CA ASN A 96 0.74 13.98 7.41
C ASN A 96 -0.36 12.92 7.20
N ALA A 97 0.00 11.65 7.40
CA ALA A 97 -0.93 10.53 7.32
C ALA A 97 -1.53 10.18 8.69
N VAL A 98 -2.79 9.76 8.66
CA VAL A 98 -3.39 8.91 9.69
C VAL A 98 -2.91 7.49 9.45
N HIS A 99 -2.41 6.84 10.49
CA HIS A 99 -1.72 5.56 10.43
C HIS A 99 -2.20 4.61 11.50
N THR A 100 -2.16 3.33 11.19
CA THR A 100 -2.30 2.26 12.17
C THR A 100 -1.44 1.07 11.76
N ARG A 101 -1.06 0.25 12.74
CA ARG A 101 -0.42 -1.04 12.51
C ARG A 101 -1.42 -2.16 12.77
N TYR A 102 -1.59 -3.03 11.78
CA TYR A 102 -2.44 -4.20 11.83
C TYR A 102 -1.60 -5.48 11.79
N ALA A 103 -1.88 -6.43 12.67
CA ALA A 103 -1.30 -7.77 12.65
C ALA A 103 -2.45 -8.75 12.46
N GLY A 104 -2.37 -9.59 11.42
CA GLY A 104 -3.45 -10.49 11.05
C GLY A 104 -3.48 -10.82 9.56
N ASP A 105 -4.61 -11.35 9.10
CA ASP A 105 -4.82 -11.77 7.72
C ASP A 105 -5.14 -10.57 6.80
N PRO A 106 -4.60 -10.52 5.55
CA PRO A 106 -4.93 -9.47 4.58
C PRO A 106 -6.44 -9.21 4.38
N GLU A 107 -7.31 -10.20 4.54
CA GLU A 107 -8.78 -10.04 4.45
C GLU A 107 -9.32 -9.04 5.48
N GLY A 108 -8.61 -8.82 6.60
CA GLY A 108 -8.98 -7.84 7.61
C GLY A 108 -8.70 -6.39 7.23
N LEU A 109 -7.95 -6.12 6.16
CA LEU A 109 -7.51 -4.76 5.80
C LEU A 109 -8.67 -3.84 5.43
N ASP A 110 -9.74 -4.34 4.83
CA ASP A 110 -10.92 -3.54 4.47
C ASP A 110 -11.58 -2.93 5.72
N ARG A 111 -11.65 -3.69 6.80
CA ARG A 111 -12.13 -3.21 8.10
C ARG A 111 -11.18 -2.15 8.67
N VAL A 112 -9.86 -2.36 8.59
CA VAL A 112 -8.87 -1.40 9.08
C VAL A 112 -8.97 -0.07 8.34
N PHE A 113 -9.13 -0.09 7.02
CA PHE A 113 -9.37 1.12 6.22
C PHE A 113 -10.68 1.82 6.59
N THR A 114 -11.74 1.06 6.81
CA THR A 114 -13.03 1.60 7.27
C THR A 114 -12.88 2.32 8.61
N GLU A 115 -12.17 1.71 9.58
CA GLU A 115 -11.94 2.31 10.89
C GLU A 115 -11.08 3.60 10.81
N LEU A 116 -10.08 3.64 9.93
CA LEU A 116 -9.28 4.85 9.66
C LEU A 116 -10.12 5.97 9.03
N VAL A 117 -10.95 5.65 8.03
CA VAL A 117 -11.85 6.61 7.38
C VAL A 117 -12.87 7.17 8.39
N ASP A 118 -13.44 6.31 9.23
CA ASP A 118 -14.34 6.74 10.31
C ASP A 118 -13.63 7.67 11.30
N TYR A 119 -12.37 7.36 11.65
CA TYR A 119 -11.57 8.25 12.49
C TYR A 119 -11.32 9.60 11.81
N ILE A 120 -11.00 9.61 10.51
CA ILE A 120 -10.83 10.83 9.71
C ILE A 120 -12.09 11.69 9.76
N HIS A 121 -13.26 11.08 9.51
CA HIS A 121 -14.56 11.77 9.54
C HIS A 121 -14.92 12.30 10.93
N ARG A 122 -14.80 11.47 11.99
CA ARG A 122 -15.13 11.88 13.37
C ARG A 122 -14.29 13.07 13.85
N ASN A 123 -13.05 13.15 13.40
CA ASN A 123 -12.12 14.22 13.77
C ASN A 123 -12.10 15.39 12.77
N LYS A 124 -13.03 15.42 11.80
CA LYS A 124 -13.17 16.49 10.80
C LYS A 124 -11.89 16.75 9.98
N MET A 125 -11.10 15.72 9.74
CA MET A 125 -9.93 15.78 8.87
C MET A 125 -10.36 15.62 7.40
N ILE A 126 -9.54 16.15 6.47
CA ILE A 126 -9.80 16.03 5.04
C ILE A 126 -8.85 14.99 4.45
N GLN A 127 -9.38 13.86 3.99
CA GLN A 127 -8.61 12.86 3.24
C GLN A 127 -8.19 13.42 1.87
N VAL A 128 -6.92 13.23 1.50
CA VAL A 128 -6.36 13.71 0.22
C VAL A 128 -5.64 12.62 -0.58
N SER A 129 -5.58 11.39 -0.08
CA SER A 129 -5.04 10.24 -0.82
C SER A 129 -5.95 9.02 -0.73
N THR A 130 -5.67 8.00 -1.56
CA THR A 130 -6.12 6.63 -1.28
C THR A 130 -5.40 6.06 -0.05
N GLY A 131 -5.83 4.89 0.38
CA GLY A 131 -5.15 4.08 1.38
C GLY A 131 -3.90 3.38 0.84
N TYR A 132 -2.82 3.41 1.61
CA TYR A 132 -1.58 2.71 1.33
C TYR A 132 -1.30 1.65 2.39
N THR A 133 -0.88 0.47 1.94
CA THR A 133 -0.48 -0.64 2.81
C THR A 133 0.99 -0.94 2.63
N LEU A 134 1.73 -1.04 3.72
CA LEU A 134 3.11 -1.50 3.76
C LEU A 134 3.15 -2.89 4.38
N SER A 135 3.54 -3.90 3.61
CA SER A 135 3.73 -5.26 4.13
C SER A 135 5.06 -5.35 4.88
N ILE A 136 4.97 -5.46 6.20
CA ILE A 136 6.11 -5.63 7.10
C ILE A 136 6.41 -7.12 7.19
N GLN A 137 7.65 -7.49 6.87
CA GLN A 137 8.06 -8.88 6.96
C GLN A 137 8.16 -9.27 8.44
N PRO A 138 7.30 -10.19 8.93
CA PRO A 138 7.31 -10.55 10.34
C PRO A 138 8.50 -11.47 10.65
N PRO A 139 8.91 -11.57 11.93
CA PRO A 139 9.76 -12.67 12.39
C PRO A 139 9.16 -14.03 12.03
N ALA A 140 10.00 -15.05 11.89
CA ALA A 140 9.53 -16.40 11.59
C ALA A 140 8.51 -16.88 12.63
N GLY A 141 7.33 -17.30 12.18
CA GLY A 141 6.24 -17.79 13.04
C GLY A 141 5.33 -16.71 13.64
N ALA A 142 5.56 -15.42 13.33
CA ALA A 142 4.64 -14.35 13.69
C ALA A 142 3.61 -14.08 12.57
N GLU A 143 2.47 -13.52 12.96
CA GLU A 143 1.42 -13.12 12.01
C GLU A 143 1.93 -12.05 11.03
N PRO A 144 1.40 -12.03 9.79
CA PRO A 144 1.66 -10.94 8.86
C PRO A 144 1.31 -9.60 9.50
N CYS A 145 2.13 -8.58 9.21
CA CYS A 145 1.94 -7.26 9.77
C CYS A 145 1.93 -6.21 8.67
N PHE A 146 1.03 -5.25 8.80
CA PHE A 146 0.76 -4.21 7.82
C PHE A 146 0.75 -2.86 8.51
N ASP A 147 1.52 -1.91 7.99
CA ASP A 147 1.31 -0.51 8.30
C ASP A 147 0.36 0.09 7.26
N VAL A 148 -0.72 0.71 7.71
CA VAL A 148 -1.77 1.27 6.86
C VAL A 148 -1.78 2.78 7.02
N TYR A 149 -1.84 3.51 5.90
CA TYR A 149 -1.75 4.97 5.87
C TYR A 149 -2.84 5.57 4.99
N ILE A 150 -3.44 6.67 5.45
CA ILE A 150 -4.28 7.56 4.63
C ILE A 150 -3.79 9.00 4.85
N VAL A 151 -3.41 9.70 3.78
CA VAL A 151 -2.94 11.08 3.88
C VAL A 151 -4.13 12.02 4.11
N VAL A 152 -3.96 12.93 5.07
CA VAL A 152 -4.92 13.99 5.37
C VAL A 152 -4.29 15.36 5.16
N ASN A 153 -5.12 16.37 4.86
CA ASN A 153 -4.69 17.75 4.76
C ASN A 153 -4.20 18.26 6.13
N GLU A 154 -3.14 19.07 6.14
CA GLU A 154 -2.64 19.76 7.34
C GLU A 154 -3.54 20.94 7.74
N SER A 155 -4.37 21.43 6.82
CA SER A 155 -5.27 22.55 7.08
C SER A 155 -6.42 22.12 8.00
N ILE A 156 -6.60 22.86 9.09
CA ILE A 156 -7.79 22.78 9.94
C ILE A 156 -8.77 23.85 9.43
N LEU A 157 -9.98 23.44 9.03
CA LEU A 157 -11.08 24.33 8.63
C LEU A 157 -11.98 24.69 9.82
#